data_AF-A0A6B3ENK2-F1
#
_entry.id   AF-A0A6B3ENK2-F1
#
_cell.length_a   1.000
_cell.length_b   1.000
_cell.length_c   1.000
_cell.angle_alpha   90.00
_cell.angle_beta   90.00
_cell.angle_gamma   90.00
#
_symmetry.space_group_name_H-M   'P 1'
#
loop_
_entity.id
_entity.type
_entity.pdbx_description
1 polymer ?
#
loop_
_entity_poly.entity_id
_entity_poly.type
_entity_poly.pdbx_seq_one_letter_code
_entity_poly.pdbx_strand_id
1 'polypeptide(L)'
;TWATRWGADTVMDLSTGRDIHTTREWILRNSPVPIGTVPLYQALEKTGGKAEELSWELYRDTIVEQAEQGVDYMTVHAGVRLAYVPLTARRTTGIVSRGGSIMAAWCLAHHQESFLYEHFE
;
A
#
# COMPACT_ATOMS: atom_id res chain seq x y z
N THR A 1 18.26 -11.42 -0.82
CA THR A 1 19.21 -12.47 -1.24
C THR A 1 18.85 -13.87 -0.73
N TRP A 2 18.48 -14.06 0.55
CA TRP A 2 18.12 -15.41 1.05
C TRP A 2 16.89 -16.00 0.37
N ALA A 3 15.79 -15.24 0.26
CA ALA A 3 14.57 -15.71 -0.41
C ALA A 3 14.82 -16.10 -1.87
N THR A 4 15.52 -15.26 -2.63
CA THR A 4 15.84 -15.50 -4.04
C THR A 4 16.76 -16.72 -4.23
N ARG A 5 17.71 -16.95 -3.30
CA ARG A 5 18.55 -18.16 -3.31
C ARG A 5 17.73 -19.45 -3.24
N TRP A 6 16.57 -19.42 -2.56
CA TRP A 6 15.70 -20.58 -2.38
C TRP A 6 14.49 -20.59 -3.32
N GLY A 7 14.52 -19.81 -4.40
CA GLY A 7 13.54 -19.89 -5.49
C GLY A 7 12.38 -18.90 -5.41
N ALA A 8 12.51 -17.78 -4.67
CA ALA A 8 11.53 -16.70 -4.78
C ALA A 8 11.67 -15.95 -6.12
N ASP A 9 10.64 -16.02 -6.97
CA ASP A 9 10.62 -15.38 -8.30
C ASP A 9 10.43 -13.86 -8.25
N THR A 10 9.77 -13.36 -7.21
CA THR A 10 9.63 -11.93 -6.90
C THR A 10 9.69 -11.75 -5.39
N VAL A 11 9.97 -10.53 -4.94
CA VAL A 11 9.94 -10.17 -3.51
C VAL A 11 9.09 -8.92 -3.35
N MET A 12 8.40 -8.78 -2.23
CA MET A 12 7.76 -7.53 -1.86
C MET A 12 8.48 -6.89 -0.69
N ASP A 13 8.74 -5.58 -0.80
CA ASP A 13 9.07 -4.77 0.37
C ASP A 13 7.77 -4.31 1.04
N LEU A 14 7.47 -4.91 2.20
CA LEU A 14 6.31 -4.61 3.03
C LEU A 14 6.69 -3.84 4.31
N SER A 15 7.85 -3.17 4.29
CA SER A 15 8.34 -2.37 5.41
C SER A 15 7.35 -1.29 5.83
N THR A 16 7.21 -1.09 7.15
CA THR A 16 6.46 0.01 7.76
C THR A 16 7.26 0.66 8.87
N GLY A 17 6.90 1.88 9.28
CA GLY A 17 7.67 2.68 10.23
C GLY A 17 8.70 3.59 9.55
N ARG A 18 9.87 3.73 10.17
CA ARG A 18 10.94 4.66 9.73
C ARG A 18 11.77 4.07 8.58
N ASP A 19 12.41 4.97 7.84
CA ASP A 19 13.44 4.64 6.83
C ASP A 19 12.98 3.69 5.70
N ILE A 20 11.68 3.69 5.38
CA ILE A 20 11.12 2.85 4.31
C ILE A 20 11.80 3.15 2.97
N HIS A 21 11.94 4.43 2.60
CA HIS A 21 12.56 4.85 1.35
C HIS A 21 14.00 4.32 1.22
N THR A 22 14.81 4.57 2.25
CA THR A 22 16.22 4.15 2.29
C THR A 22 16.36 2.63 2.28
N THR A 23 15.54 1.93 3.06
CA THR A 23 15.53 0.46 3.10
C THR A 23 15.22 -0.11 1.72
N ARG A 24 14.18 0.40 1.06
CA ARG A 24 13.77 -0.01 -0.28
C ARG A 24 14.84 0.27 -1.32
N GLU A 25 15.53 1.41 -1.24
CA GLU A 25 16.62 1.74 -2.15
C GLU A 25 17.71 0.66 -2.13
N TRP A 26 18.15 0.26 -0.94
CA TRP A 26 19.12 -0.83 -0.80
C TRP A 26 18.59 -2.16 -1.33
N ILE A 27 17.32 -2.48 -1.10
CA ILE A 27 16.70 -3.70 -1.64
C ILE A 27 16.71 -3.68 -3.18
N LEU A 28 16.23 -2.60 -3.80
CA LEU A 28 16.12 -2.46 -5.25
C LEU A 28 17.49 -2.54 -5.94
N ARG A 29 18.50 -1.82 -5.43
CA ARG A 29 19.85 -1.84 -6.00
C ARG A 29 20.56 -3.19 -5.91
N ASN A 30 20.05 -4.10 -5.08
CA ASN A 30 20.65 -5.41 -4.83
C ASN A 30 19.70 -6.58 -5.14
N SER A 31 18.53 -6.33 -5.73
CA SER A 31 17.58 -7.37 -6.07
C SER A 31 17.82 -7.86 -7.50
N PRO A 32 18.04 -9.17 -7.72
CA PRO A 32 18.06 -9.75 -9.06
C PRO A 32 16.66 -10.10 -9.58
N VAL A 33 15.61 -9.87 -8.79
CA VAL A 33 14.21 -10.22 -9.12
C VAL A 33 13.29 -9.00 -8.96
N PRO A 34 12.10 -8.99 -9.60
CA PRO A 34 11.14 -7.92 -9.44
C PRO A 34 10.76 -7.66 -7.97
N ILE A 35 10.66 -6.38 -7.63
CA ILE A 35 10.27 -5.88 -6.32
C ILE A 35 8.88 -5.25 -6.38
N GLY A 36 7.98 -5.76 -5.54
CA GLY A 36 6.67 -5.20 -5.32
C GLY A 36 6.56 -4.38 -4.05
N THR A 37 5.58 -3.49 -3.99
CA THR A 37 5.25 -2.71 -2.79
C THR A 37 3.74 -2.60 -2.56
N VAL A 38 3.37 -2.06 -1.39
CA VAL A 38 2.03 -1.51 -1.14
C VAL A 38 2.21 0.00 -0.86
N PRO A 39 2.08 0.89 -1.85
CA PRO A 39 2.40 2.32 -1.69
C PRO A 39 1.64 2.99 -0.53
N LEU A 40 0.44 2.50 -0.24
CA LEU A 40 -0.41 2.98 0.85
C LEU A 40 0.26 2.89 2.23
N TYR A 41 1.17 1.93 2.45
CA TYR A 41 1.86 1.80 3.74
C TYR A 41 2.80 2.96 4.00
N GLN A 42 3.57 3.37 2.99
CA GLN A 42 4.45 4.53 3.12
C GLN A 42 3.63 5.83 3.19
N ALA A 43 2.55 5.95 2.40
CA ALA A 43 1.68 7.11 2.47
C ALA A 43 1.08 7.28 3.89
N LEU A 44 0.70 6.18 4.55
CA LEU A 44 0.20 6.20 5.92
C LEU A 44 1.28 6.62 6.94
N GLU A 45 2.54 6.24 6.77
CA GLU A 45 3.61 6.73 7.63
C GLU A 45 3.82 8.25 7.48
N LYS A 46 3.65 8.79 6.27
CA LYS A 46 3.72 10.24 6.02
C LYS A 46 2.62 11.02 6.73
N THR A 47 1.52 10.38 7.12
CA THR A 47 0.44 10.96 7.96
C THR A 47 0.57 10.62 9.45
N GLY A 48 1.70 10.03 9.87
CA GLY A 48 1.89 9.60 11.26
C GLY A 48 0.95 8.49 11.69
N GLY A 49 0.51 7.64 10.75
CA GLY A 49 -0.35 6.49 11.05
C GLY A 49 -1.85 6.78 10.99
N LYS A 50 -2.26 8.01 10.67
CA LYS A 50 -3.66 8.42 10.64
C LYS A 50 -4.26 8.18 9.27
N ALA A 51 -5.19 7.23 9.19
CA ALA A 51 -5.79 6.84 7.93
C ALA A 51 -6.58 8.01 7.34
N GLU A 52 -7.37 8.72 8.14
CA GLU A 52 -8.20 9.86 7.75
C GLU A 52 -7.44 11.05 7.16
N GLU A 53 -6.13 11.18 7.45
CA GLU A 53 -5.27 12.23 6.92
C GLU A 53 -4.67 11.87 5.54
N LEU A 54 -4.94 10.66 5.02
CA LEU A 54 -4.53 10.30 3.65
C LEU A 54 -5.28 11.14 2.61
N SER A 55 -4.58 11.53 1.56
CA SER A 55 -5.16 12.18 0.38
C SER A 55 -4.62 11.57 -0.90
N TRP A 56 -5.30 11.85 -2.02
CA TRP A 56 -4.83 11.46 -3.34
C TRP A 56 -3.46 12.05 -3.66
N GLU A 57 -3.22 13.33 -3.34
CA GLU A 57 -1.96 14.01 -3.64
C GLU A 57 -0.79 13.33 -2.93
N LEU A 58 -0.95 13.01 -1.65
CA LEU A 58 0.07 12.30 -0.87
C LEU A 58 0.35 10.91 -1.42
N TYR A 59 -0.71 10.20 -1.82
CA TYR A 59 -0.60 8.87 -2.40
C TYR A 59 0.06 8.90 -3.78
N ARG A 60 -0.32 9.84 -4.65
CA ARG A 60 0.29 10.10 -5.96
C ARG A 60 1.78 10.38 -5.83
N ASP A 61 2.16 11.28 -4.92
CA ASP A 61 3.58 11.61 -4.70
C ASP A 61 4.35 10.37 -4.21
N THR A 62 3.71 9.50 -3.41
CA THR A 62 4.30 8.23 -2.99
C THR A 62 4.43 7.22 -4.13
N ILE A 63 3.48 7.18 -5.07
CA ILE A 63 3.60 6.36 -6.29
C ILE A 63 4.77 6.84 -7.12
N VAL A 64 4.86 8.14 -7.40
CA VAL A 64 5.94 8.73 -8.22
C VAL A 64 7.30 8.41 -7.59
N GLU A 65 7.45 8.65 -6.29
CA GLU A 65 8.66 8.34 -5.54
C GLU A 65 9.07 6.86 -5.70
N GLN A 66 8.13 5.92 -5.57
CA GLN A 66 8.42 4.48 -5.70
C GLN A 66 8.71 4.06 -7.14
N ALA A 67 8.03 4.66 -8.11
CA ALA A 67 8.27 4.42 -9.53
C ALA A 67 9.66 4.91 -9.94
N GLU A 68 10.08 6.09 -9.48
CA GLU A 68 11.43 6.63 -9.72
C GLU A 68 12.54 5.75 -9.11
N GLN A 69 12.28 5.12 -7.96
CA GLN A 69 13.20 4.13 -7.39
C GLN A 69 13.27 2.83 -8.23
N GLY A 70 12.27 2.55 -9.06
CA GLY A 70 12.23 1.35 -9.90
C GLY A 70 11.47 0.17 -9.30
N VAL A 71 10.43 0.42 -8.50
CA VAL A 71 9.48 -0.63 -8.09
C VAL A 71 8.78 -1.21 -9.32
N ASP A 72 8.77 -2.54 -9.45
CA ASP A 72 8.24 -3.24 -10.62
C ASP A 72 6.72 -3.39 -10.62
N TYR A 73 6.12 -3.54 -9.43
CA TYR A 73 4.67 -3.66 -9.30
C TYR A 73 4.13 -3.09 -7.99
N MET A 74 2.91 -2.56 -8.03
CA MET A 74 2.25 -1.96 -6.87
C MET A 74 0.95 -2.69 -6.56
N THR A 75 0.80 -3.12 -5.30
CA THR A 75 -0.48 -3.62 -4.80
C THR A 75 -1.36 -2.44 -4.42
N VAL A 76 -2.41 -2.21 -5.20
CA VAL A 76 -3.37 -1.10 -5.02
C VAL A 76 -4.72 -1.66 -4.60
N HIS A 77 -5.27 -1.13 -3.50
CA HIS A 77 -6.53 -1.61 -2.91
C HIS A 77 -7.76 -0.86 -3.46
N ALA A 78 -7.76 -0.50 -4.75
CA ALA A 78 -8.84 0.24 -5.40
C ALA A 78 -10.18 -0.50 -5.41
N GLY A 79 -10.18 -1.83 -5.22
CA GLY A 79 -11.40 -2.62 -5.09
C GLY A 79 -12.14 -2.49 -3.75
N VAL A 80 -11.54 -1.83 -2.75
CA VAL A 80 -12.19 -1.58 -1.45
C VAL A 80 -13.08 -0.34 -1.59
N ARG A 81 -14.33 -0.57 -1.98
CA ARG A 81 -15.33 0.48 -2.18
C ARG A 81 -16.14 0.75 -0.92
N LEU A 82 -16.61 1.99 -0.74
CA LEU A 82 -17.41 2.39 0.42
C LEU A 82 -18.61 1.46 0.63
N ALA A 83 -19.35 1.16 -0.45
CA ALA A 83 -20.53 0.30 -0.41
C ALA A 83 -20.22 -1.16 0.01
N TYR A 84 -18.96 -1.60 -0.08
CA TYR A 84 -18.56 -2.97 0.25
C TYR A 84 -18.13 -3.13 1.70
N VAL A 85 -17.78 -2.05 2.40
CA VAL A 85 -17.33 -2.10 3.80
C VAL A 85 -18.40 -2.74 4.71
N PRO A 86 -19.71 -2.37 4.65
CA PRO A 86 -20.74 -2.98 5.49
C PRO A 86 -20.94 -4.49 5.25
N LEU A 87 -20.62 -5.00 4.06
CA LEU A 87 -20.72 -6.42 3.73
C LEU A 87 -19.76 -7.29 4.57
N THR A 88 -18.75 -6.66 5.19
CA THR A 88 -17.76 -7.33 6.03
C THR A 88 -18.19 -7.46 7.50
N ALA A 89 -19.26 -6.76 7.92
CA ALA A 89 -19.69 -6.66 9.33
C ALA A 89 -20.03 -8.00 9.99
N ARG A 90 -20.42 -9.01 9.21
CA ARG A 90 -20.78 -10.35 9.69
C ARG A 90 -19.68 -11.40 9.50
N ARG A 91 -18.51 -11.01 9.00
CA ARG A 91 -17.37 -11.95 8.88
C ARG A 91 -16.80 -12.28 10.25
N THR A 92 -16.49 -13.54 10.49
CA THR A 92 -15.86 -14.00 11.73
C THR A 92 -14.56 -13.25 12.05
N THR A 93 -13.78 -12.90 11.04
CA THR A 93 -12.47 -12.24 11.19
C THR A 93 -12.41 -10.85 10.53
N GLY A 94 -13.54 -10.29 10.11
CA GLY A 94 -13.60 -8.95 9.51
C GLY A 94 -12.75 -8.77 8.25
N ILE A 95 -12.06 -7.63 8.16
CA ILE A 95 -11.11 -7.28 7.09
C ILE A 95 -9.69 -7.56 7.60
N VAL A 96 -9.05 -8.61 7.05
CA VAL A 96 -7.71 -9.05 7.46
C VAL A 96 -6.58 -8.48 6.58
N SER A 97 -6.91 -7.84 5.46
CA SER A 97 -5.92 -7.13 4.65
C SER A 97 -5.58 -5.81 5.34
N ARG A 98 -4.30 -5.59 5.63
CA ARG A 98 -3.81 -4.33 6.20
C ARG A 98 -4.11 -3.14 5.30
N GLY A 99 -3.86 -3.25 4.00
CA GLY A 99 -4.16 -2.16 3.05
C GLY A 99 -5.67 -1.94 2.89
N GLY A 100 -6.44 -3.04 2.90
CA GLY A 100 -7.89 -2.95 2.84
C GLY A 100 -8.52 -2.32 4.08
N SER A 101 -8.00 -2.61 5.28
CA SER A 101 -8.49 -1.99 6.52
C SER A 101 -8.17 -0.49 6.58
N ILE A 102 -7.01 -0.06 6.06
CA ILE A 102 -6.65 1.35 5.94
C ILE A 102 -7.67 2.08 5.04
N MET A 103 -7.95 1.53 3.85
CA MET A 103 -8.90 2.15 2.94
C MET A 103 -10.33 2.13 3.47
N ALA A 104 -10.75 1.05 4.13
CA ALA A 104 -12.06 0.99 4.78
C ALA A 104 -12.19 2.06 5.87
N ALA A 105 -11.16 2.25 6.69
CA ALA A 105 -11.14 3.30 7.71
C ALA A 105 -11.23 4.70 7.10
N TRP A 106 -10.47 4.98 6.02
CA TRP A 106 -10.55 6.25 5.29
C TRP A 106 -11.96 6.50 4.72
N CYS A 107 -12.54 5.50 4.04
CA CYS A 107 -13.89 5.62 3.45
C CYS A 107 -14.95 5.90 4.53
N LEU A 108 -14.85 5.25 5.70
CA LEU A 108 -15.79 5.45 6.80
C LEU A 108 -15.60 6.81 7.50
N ALA A 109 -14.37 7.28 7.64
CA ALA A 109 -14.06 8.59 8.26
C ALA A 109 -14.61 9.75 7.43
N HIS A 110 -14.52 9.67 6.11
CA HIS A 110 -14.98 10.72 5.19
C HIS A 110 -16.39 10.50 4.65
N HIS A 111 -16.94 9.30 4.79
CA HIS A 111 -18.16 8.85 4.11
C HIS A 111 -18.12 9.08 2.59
N GLN A 112 -16.96 8.81 1.99
CA GLN A 112 -16.65 9.01 0.57
C GLN A 112 -16.20 7.70 -0.09
N GLU A 113 -16.30 7.63 -1.42
CA GLU A 113 -15.76 6.52 -2.18
C GLU A 113 -14.24 6.52 -2.13
N SER A 114 -13.63 5.34 -2.21
CA SER A 114 -12.19 5.16 -2.18
C SER A 114 -11.47 6.07 -3.20
N PHE A 115 -10.60 6.97 -2.73
CA PHE A 115 -9.82 7.81 -3.63
C PHE A 115 -8.91 6.99 -4.57
N LEU A 116 -8.55 5.75 -4.18
CA LEU A 116 -7.82 4.82 -5.06
C LEU A 116 -8.67 4.32 -6.23
N TYR A 117 -9.98 4.24 -6.04
CA TYR A 117 -10.94 3.88 -7.08
C TYR A 117 -11.27 5.08 -7.95
N GLU A 118 -11.51 6.24 -7.34
CA GLU A 118 -11.88 7.47 -8.06
C GLU A 118 -10.73 8.00 -8.95
N HIS A 119 -9.48 7.79 -8.55
CA HIS A 119 -8.28 8.18 -9.32
C HIS A 119 -7.57 6.99 -9.97
N PHE A 120 -8.33 6.00 -10.45
CA PHE A 120 -7.75 4.83 -11.12
C PHE A 120 -7.32 5.11 -12.57
N GLU A 121 -7.89 6.13 -13.22
CA GLU A 121 -7.48 6.65 -14.54
C GLU A 121 -6.38 7.69 -14.43
#